data_AF-A0A2S5QVV7-F1
#
_entry.id   AF-A0A2S5QVV7-F1
#
_cell.length_a   1.000
_cell.length_b   1.000
_cell.length_c   1.000
_cell.angle_alpha   90.00
_cell.angle_beta   90.00
_cell.angle_gamma   90.00
#
_symmetry.space_group_name_H-M   'P 1'
#
loop_
_entity.id
_entity.type
_entity.pdbx_description
1 polymer ?
#
loop_
_entity_poly.entity_id
_entity_poly.type
_entity_poly.pdbx_seq_one_letter_code
_entity_poly.pdbx_strand_id
1 'polypeptide(L)'
;MSIAHADSGELTGKVKLACEAILCLSTGSPPGECSPSLSEYFSIDFDDFSDTIQGRINFLNLCPVSSETPQMKSLVNAIANGAGRCDAASLNATLIAYTNGLQGCIQGIKPTYCSAYEGHAYTDLHNGAHYVVTQSQTYWPFNNFMGSNSNNSGSFLNGFTGGNGQNSTQACGHWVD
;
A
#
# COMPACT_ATOMS: atom_id res chain seq x y z
N MET A 1 -20.49 30.47 0.33
CA MET A 1 -19.72 29.24 0.55
C MET A 1 -20.72 28.20 1.02
N SER A 2 -21.04 27.26 0.14
CA SER A 2 -22.10 26.27 0.36
C SER A 2 -21.61 25.21 1.33
N ILE A 3 -22.38 25.04 2.40
CA ILE A 3 -22.21 24.00 3.42
C ILE A 3 -22.72 22.71 2.77
N ALA A 4 -21.90 21.65 2.78
CA ALA A 4 -22.27 20.33 2.29
C ALA A 4 -23.53 19.86 3.03
N HIS A 5 -24.58 19.53 2.28
CA HIS A 5 -25.78 18.92 2.83
C HIS A 5 -25.44 17.47 3.22
N ALA A 6 -25.47 17.18 4.52
CA ALA A 6 -25.69 15.82 4.98
C ALA A 6 -27.15 15.47 4.68
N ASP A 7 -27.41 14.95 3.49
CA ASP A 7 -28.71 14.41 3.14
C ASP A 7 -28.92 13.11 3.92
N SER A 8 -29.76 13.21 4.95
CA SER A 8 -30.33 12.08 5.67
C SER A 8 -31.54 11.54 4.89
N GLY A 9 -31.39 11.40 3.58
CA GLY A 9 -32.34 10.79 2.66
C GLY A 9 -32.08 9.28 2.58
N GLU A 10 -32.50 8.56 3.62
CA GLU A 10 -32.66 7.09 3.68
C GLU A 10 -31.89 6.26 2.63
N LEU A 11 -30.55 6.32 2.67
CA LEU A 11 -29.72 5.36 1.98
C LEU A 11 -30.05 3.99 2.60
N THR A 12 -30.78 3.14 1.88
CA THR A 12 -31.20 1.83 2.39
C THR A 12 -30.21 0.75 1.97
N GLY A 13 -29.92 -0.17 2.89
CA GLY A 13 -29.08 -1.34 2.62
C GLY A 13 -27.63 -1.00 2.27
N LYS A 14 -27.10 -1.65 1.22
CA LYS A 14 -25.67 -1.60 0.85
C LYS A 14 -25.17 -0.22 0.42
N VAL A 15 -26.06 0.67 -0.04
CA VAL A 15 -25.70 2.03 -0.43
C VAL A 15 -25.19 2.85 0.77
N LYS A 16 -25.88 2.74 1.92
CA LYS A 16 -25.47 3.40 3.16
C LYS A 16 -24.11 2.89 3.61
N LEU A 17 -23.94 1.57 3.62
CA LEU A 17 -22.70 0.93 4.04
C LEU A 17 -21.53 1.31 3.12
N ALA A 18 -21.77 1.48 1.82
CA ALA A 18 -20.75 1.94 0.88
C ALA A 18 -20.29 3.38 1.18
N CYS A 19 -21.22 4.32 1.38
CA CYS A 19 -20.87 5.70 1.71
C CYS A 19 -20.15 5.80 3.06
N GLU A 20 -20.62 5.07 4.07
CA GLU A 20 -19.97 4.98 5.36
C GLU A 20 -18.59 4.34 5.26
N ALA A 21 -18.41 3.28 4.47
CA ALA A 21 -17.12 2.64 4.26
C ALA A 21 -16.10 3.62 3.66
N ILE A 22 -16.49 4.45 2.68
CA ILE A 22 -15.59 5.49 2.14
C ILE A 22 -15.12 6.41 3.26
N LEU A 23 -16.04 6.92 4.08
CA LEU A 23 -15.70 7.84 5.16
C LEU A 23 -14.81 7.18 6.22
N CYS A 24 -15.17 5.96 6.64
CA CYS A 24 -14.45 5.21 7.66
C CYS A 24 -13.03 4.82 7.21
N LEU A 25 -12.88 4.39 5.95
CA LEU A 25 -11.58 4.05 5.36
C LEU A 25 -10.73 5.30 5.15
N SER A 26 -11.34 6.45 4.88
CA SER A 26 -10.63 7.72 4.83
C SER A 26 -10.04 8.18 6.17
N THR A 27 -10.41 7.56 7.30
CA THR A 27 -9.91 7.93 8.63
C THR A 27 -9.00 6.85 9.22
N GLY A 28 -7.89 7.24 9.83
CA GLY A 28 -6.96 6.29 10.47
C GLY A 28 -7.45 5.69 11.79
N SER A 29 -8.53 6.23 12.38
CA SER A 29 -9.08 5.76 13.65
C SER A 29 -10.61 5.76 13.61
N PRO A 30 -11.22 4.84 12.82
CA PRO A 30 -12.66 4.80 12.67
C PRO A 30 -13.34 4.40 13.99
N PRO A 31 -14.44 5.08 14.38
CA PRO A 31 -15.22 4.71 15.56
C PRO A 31 -15.88 3.33 15.38
N GLY A 32 -16.33 2.72 16.48
CA GLY A 32 -16.98 1.39 16.46
C GLY A 32 -18.19 1.29 15.53
N GLU A 33 -18.85 2.41 15.24
CA GLU A 33 -19.96 2.54 14.28
C GLU A 33 -19.58 2.17 12.84
N CYS A 34 -18.29 2.20 12.49
CA CYS A 34 -17.78 1.81 11.16
C CYS A 34 -17.72 0.29 10.94
N SER A 35 -17.84 -0.51 12.01
CA SER A 35 -17.71 -1.97 11.95
C SER A 35 -18.57 -2.66 10.89
N PRO A 36 -19.90 -2.39 10.75
CA PRO A 36 -20.72 -3.04 9.72
C PRO A 36 -20.27 -2.69 8.30
N SER A 37 -19.94 -1.42 8.05
CA SER A 37 -19.55 -0.92 6.74
C SER A 37 -18.18 -1.44 6.32
N LEU A 38 -17.23 -1.50 7.25
CA LEU A 38 -15.92 -2.11 7.04
C LEU A 38 -16.03 -3.63 6.86
N SER A 39 -16.89 -4.30 7.61
CA SER A 39 -17.11 -5.74 7.49
C SER A 39 -17.64 -6.13 6.10
N GLU A 40 -18.59 -5.37 5.54
CA GLU A 40 -19.06 -5.59 4.18
C GLU A 40 -17.98 -5.29 3.13
N TYR A 41 -17.16 -4.27 3.36
CA TYR A 41 -16.07 -3.95 2.45
C TYR A 41 -15.00 -5.05 2.41
N PHE A 42 -14.57 -5.54 3.58
CA PHE A 42 -13.54 -6.56 3.69
C PHE A 42 -14.06 -7.99 3.43
N SER A 43 -15.37 -8.23 3.46
CA SER A 43 -15.96 -9.51 3.05
C SER A 43 -15.95 -9.71 1.54
N ILE A 44 -15.73 -8.65 0.76
CA ILE A 44 -15.49 -8.73 -0.68
C ILE A 44 -14.04 -9.19 -0.88
N ASP A 45 -13.92 -10.49 -1.09
CA ASP A 45 -12.69 -11.21 -1.35
C ASP A 45 -12.95 -12.29 -2.40
N PHE A 46 -12.13 -12.29 -3.45
CA PHE A 46 -12.13 -13.28 -4.52
C PHE A 46 -10.75 -13.92 -4.63
N ASP A 47 -10.67 -15.08 -5.29
CA ASP A 47 -9.41 -15.78 -5.54
C ASP A 47 -8.39 -14.90 -6.28
N ASP A 48 -8.86 -14.08 -7.23
CA ASP A 48 -8.05 -13.14 -7.97
C ASP A 48 -8.10 -11.73 -7.36
N PHE A 49 -6.94 -11.21 -6.96
CA PHE A 49 -6.86 -9.90 -6.31
C PHE A 49 -7.34 -8.73 -7.18
N SER A 50 -7.19 -8.83 -8.50
CA SER A 50 -7.75 -7.84 -9.43
C SER A 50 -9.29 -7.80 -9.34
N ASP A 51 -9.93 -8.96 -9.17
CA ASP A 51 -11.37 -9.06 -9.01
C ASP A 51 -11.81 -8.55 -7.63
N THR A 52 -11.00 -8.78 -6.59
CA THR A 52 -11.18 -8.17 -5.26
C THR A 52 -11.16 -6.65 -5.33
N ILE A 53 -10.18 -6.06 -6.01
CA ILE A 53 -10.13 -4.60 -6.23
C ILE A 53 -11.37 -4.13 -6.97
N GLN A 54 -11.75 -4.80 -8.07
CA GLN A 54 -12.91 -4.39 -8.86
C GLN A 54 -14.21 -4.51 -8.07
N GLY A 55 -14.38 -5.58 -7.28
CA GLY A 55 -15.52 -5.77 -6.40
C GLY A 55 -15.62 -4.69 -5.34
N ARG A 56 -14.50 -4.33 -4.71
CA ARG A 56 -14.41 -3.22 -3.75
C ARG A 56 -14.75 -1.88 -4.39
N ILE A 57 -14.22 -1.60 -5.58
CA ILE A 57 -14.59 -0.39 -6.35
C ILE A 57 -16.10 -0.38 -6.65
N ASN A 58 -16.66 -1.50 -7.11
CA ASN A 58 -18.08 -1.60 -7.43
C ASN A 58 -18.96 -1.37 -6.18
N PHE A 59 -18.56 -1.90 -5.03
CA PHE A 59 -19.24 -1.65 -3.77
C PHE A 59 -19.18 -0.17 -3.36
N LEU A 60 -17.99 0.45 -3.38
CA LEU A 60 -17.84 1.87 -3.06
C LEU A 60 -18.60 2.76 -4.06
N ASN A 61 -18.75 2.31 -5.32
CA ASN A 61 -19.55 2.99 -6.35
C ASN A 61 -21.06 2.92 -6.15
N LEU A 62 -21.55 2.13 -5.19
CA LEU A 62 -22.93 2.23 -4.76
C LEU A 62 -23.21 3.59 -4.09
N CYS A 63 -22.19 4.23 -3.53
CA CYS A 63 -22.31 5.57 -2.98
C CYS A 63 -22.35 6.61 -4.11
N PRO A 64 -23.42 7.42 -4.27
CA PRO A 64 -23.50 8.38 -5.38
C PRO A 64 -22.34 9.37 -5.39
N VAL A 65 -21.90 9.82 -4.20
CA VAL A 65 -20.78 10.75 -4.01
C VAL A 65 -19.48 10.23 -4.62
N SER A 66 -19.27 8.91 -4.61
CA SER A 66 -18.05 8.25 -5.09
C SER A 66 -17.71 8.62 -6.54
N SER A 67 -18.73 8.95 -7.33
CA SER A 67 -18.64 9.17 -8.77
C SER A 67 -18.90 10.62 -9.20
N GLU A 68 -19.22 11.51 -8.24
CA GLU A 68 -19.57 12.91 -8.51
C GLU A 68 -18.38 13.73 -9.03
N THR A 69 -17.17 13.45 -8.52
CA THR A 69 -15.97 14.20 -8.91
C THR A 69 -14.83 13.26 -9.31
N PRO A 70 -13.92 13.69 -10.21
CA PRO A 70 -12.70 12.92 -10.52
C PRO A 70 -11.86 12.61 -9.27
N GLN A 71 -11.84 13.52 -8.30
CA GLN A 71 -11.11 13.36 -7.05
C GLN A 71 -11.72 12.26 -6.17
N MET A 72 -13.04 12.17 -6.11
CA MET A 72 -13.70 11.10 -5.35
C MET A 72 -13.53 9.74 -6.02
N LYS A 73 -13.54 9.69 -7.36
CA LYS A 73 -13.19 8.47 -8.10
C LYS A 73 -11.74 8.04 -7.84
N SER A 74 -10.81 9.00 -7.79
CA SER A 74 -9.42 8.74 -7.41
C SER A 74 -9.33 8.17 -6.00
N LEU A 75 -10.08 8.75 -5.05
CA LEU A 75 -10.16 8.25 -3.67
C LEU A 75 -10.65 6.80 -3.61
N VAL A 76 -11.74 6.48 -4.30
CA VAL A 76 -12.30 5.12 -4.35
C VAL A 76 -11.26 4.12 -4.85
N ASN A 77 -10.53 4.46 -5.91
CA ASN A 77 -9.47 3.61 -6.44
C ASN A 77 -8.32 3.47 -5.43
N ALA A 78 -7.92 4.55 -4.77
CA ALA A 78 -6.87 4.52 -3.75
C ALA A 78 -7.26 3.65 -2.55
N ILE A 79 -8.49 3.80 -2.05
CA ILE A 79 -9.08 2.95 -1.00
C ILE A 79 -9.08 1.48 -1.43
N ALA A 80 -9.59 1.18 -2.63
CA ALA A 80 -9.68 -0.20 -3.14
C ALA A 80 -8.31 -0.90 -3.21
N ASN A 81 -7.26 -0.17 -3.56
CA ASN A 81 -5.91 -0.71 -3.68
C ASN A 81 -5.14 -0.75 -2.35
N GLY A 82 -5.40 0.19 -1.43
CA GLY A 82 -4.61 0.40 -0.21
C GLY A 82 -5.25 -0.09 1.10
N ALA A 83 -6.57 -0.02 1.23
CA ALA A 83 -7.25 -0.34 2.48
C ALA A 83 -7.01 -1.80 2.91
N GLY A 84 -6.52 -1.96 4.15
CA GLY A 84 -6.18 -3.26 4.76
C GLY A 84 -4.90 -3.91 4.23
N ARG A 85 -4.04 -3.15 3.54
CA ARG A 85 -2.77 -3.65 2.96
C ARG A 85 -1.56 -2.79 3.29
N CYS A 86 -1.80 -1.63 3.91
CA CYS A 86 -0.79 -0.61 4.18
C CYS A 86 -0.49 -0.48 5.68
N ASP A 87 -1.12 -1.32 6.51
CA ASP A 87 -0.75 -1.50 7.91
C ASP A 87 0.55 -2.30 8.04
N ALA A 88 1.20 -2.17 9.19
CA ALA A 88 2.48 -2.79 9.46
C ALA A 88 2.46 -4.31 9.30
N ALA A 89 1.39 -4.99 9.74
CA ALA A 89 1.30 -6.44 9.66
C ALA A 89 1.25 -6.93 8.20
N SER A 90 0.41 -6.29 7.37
CA SER A 90 0.29 -6.57 5.94
C SER A 90 1.59 -6.33 5.19
N LEU A 91 2.28 -5.21 5.47
CA LEU A 91 3.55 -4.87 4.83
C LEU A 91 4.66 -5.84 5.25
N ASN A 92 4.73 -6.21 6.53
CA ASN A 92 5.71 -7.17 7.03
C ASN A 92 5.53 -8.57 6.43
N ALA A 93 4.30 -8.98 6.15
CA ALA A 93 4.02 -10.26 5.49
C ALA A 93 4.30 -10.24 3.98
N THR A 94 3.98 -9.13 3.31
CA THR A 94 4.01 -9.04 1.84
C THR A 94 5.37 -8.64 1.29
N LEU A 95 6.15 -7.83 2.02
CA LEU A 95 7.41 -7.25 1.54
C LEU A 95 8.66 -8.05 1.92
N ILE A 96 8.48 -9.32 2.27
CA ILE A 96 9.59 -10.24 2.56
C ILE A 96 10.38 -10.45 1.26
N ALA A 97 11.65 -10.02 1.24
CA ALA A 97 12.54 -10.33 0.14
C ALA A 97 13.00 -11.78 0.24
N TYR A 98 13.11 -12.48 -0.89
CA TYR A 98 13.77 -13.78 -0.96
C TYR A 98 15.02 -13.64 -1.81
N THR A 99 16.14 -14.18 -1.33
CA THR A 99 17.40 -14.20 -2.07
C THR A 99 17.87 -15.64 -2.16
N ASN A 100 18.00 -16.17 -3.39
CA ASN A 100 18.45 -17.54 -3.66
C ASN A 100 17.66 -18.63 -2.88
N GLY A 101 16.34 -18.43 -2.69
CA GLY A 101 15.48 -19.38 -1.96
C GLY A 101 15.57 -19.29 -0.44
N LEU A 102 16.37 -18.37 0.11
CA LEU A 102 16.41 -18.05 1.53
C LEU A 102 15.58 -16.78 1.81
N GLN A 103 14.89 -16.78 2.96
CA GLN A 103 14.18 -15.59 3.44
C GLN A 103 15.19 -14.49 3.76
N GLY A 104 15.13 -13.40 3.02
CA GLY A 104 15.91 -12.18 3.22
C GLY A 104 15.13 -11.15 4.04
N CYS A 105 15.59 -9.90 3.98
CA CYS A 105 15.03 -8.83 4.79
C CYS A 105 13.73 -8.25 4.22
N ILE A 106 12.89 -7.70 5.09
CA ILE A 106 11.68 -6.98 4.68
C ILE A 106 12.10 -5.72 3.92
N GLN A 107 11.48 -5.44 2.78
CA GLN A 107 11.75 -4.23 2.01
C GLN A 107 11.22 -3.00 2.76
N GLY A 108 12.07 -1.99 2.93
CA GLY A 108 11.73 -0.72 3.58
C GLY A 108 11.09 0.32 2.65
N ILE A 109 10.77 -0.04 1.41
CA ILE A 109 10.14 0.85 0.44
C ILE A 109 8.62 0.61 0.48
N LYS A 110 7.86 1.64 0.87
CA LYS A 110 6.40 1.59 0.86
C LYS A 110 5.91 1.47 -0.59
N PRO A 111 5.01 0.52 -0.92
CA PRO A 111 4.43 0.43 -2.25
C PRO A 111 3.69 1.71 -2.66
N THR A 112 3.71 2.01 -3.95
CA THR A 112 3.10 3.25 -4.50
C THR A 112 1.60 3.36 -4.23
N TYR A 113 0.89 2.24 -4.18
CA TYR A 113 -0.54 2.24 -3.85
C TYR A 113 -0.81 2.67 -2.40
N CYS A 114 0.12 2.39 -1.47
CA CYS A 114 -0.03 2.83 -0.08
C CYS A 114 0.21 4.32 0.07
N SER A 115 1.24 4.87 -0.57
CA SER A 115 1.47 6.32 -0.53
C SER A 115 0.37 7.10 -1.25
N ALA A 116 -0.20 6.56 -2.33
CA ALA A 116 -1.34 7.16 -3.02
C ALA A 116 -2.63 7.16 -2.17
N TYR A 117 -2.79 6.16 -1.30
CA TYR A 117 -3.91 6.05 -0.39
C TYR A 117 -3.75 6.93 0.85
N GLU A 118 -2.64 6.78 1.57
CA GLU A 118 -2.39 7.52 2.82
C GLU A 118 -2.17 9.02 2.61
N GLY A 119 -1.60 9.39 1.45
CA GLY A 119 -1.35 10.77 1.06
C GLY A 119 -2.47 11.40 0.23
N HIS A 120 -3.63 10.75 0.12
CA HIS A 120 -4.73 11.30 -0.69
C HIS A 120 -5.31 12.56 -0.02
N ALA A 121 -5.80 13.51 -0.82
CA ALA A 121 -6.32 14.78 -0.30
C ALA A 121 -7.60 14.66 0.57
N TYR A 122 -8.20 13.46 0.61
CA TYR A 122 -9.45 13.15 1.31
C TYR A 122 -9.27 12.03 2.34
N THR A 123 -8.02 11.76 2.73
CA THR A 123 -7.69 10.77 3.75
C THR A 123 -6.91 11.45 4.87
N ASP A 124 -7.27 11.12 6.11
CA ASP A 124 -6.53 11.51 7.31
C ASP A 124 -5.98 10.25 7.98
N LEU A 125 -4.95 9.70 7.35
CA LEU A 125 -4.33 8.41 7.71
C LEU A 125 -2.97 8.58 8.43
N HIS A 126 -2.62 9.80 8.85
CA HIS A 126 -1.40 10.13 9.61
C HIS A 126 -0.12 9.38 9.16
N ASN A 127 0.15 9.31 7.84
CA ASN A 127 1.29 8.64 7.21
C ASN A 127 1.37 7.10 7.35
N GLY A 128 0.37 6.46 7.97
CA GLY A 128 0.27 5.01 8.12
C GLY A 128 1.53 4.35 8.68
N ALA A 129 1.74 3.08 8.36
CA ALA A 129 2.89 2.33 8.87
C ALA A 129 4.24 2.93 8.40
N HIS A 130 5.21 3.02 9.30
CA HIS A 130 6.56 3.49 9.02
C HIS A 130 7.60 2.38 9.22
N TYR A 131 8.69 2.42 8.46
CA TYR A 131 9.71 1.37 8.49
C TYR A 131 10.81 1.71 9.50
N VAL A 132 11.07 0.79 10.44
CA VAL A 132 12.11 0.92 11.46
C VAL A 132 13.19 -0.12 11.23
N VAL A 133 14.42 0.37 11.04
CA VAL A 133 15.61 -0.47 10.96
C VAL A 133 15.86 -1.08 12.33
N THR A 134 15.83 -2.40 12.44
CA THR A 134 15.95 -3.12 13.71
C THR A 134 17.35 -3.70 13.90
N GLN A 135 18.01 -4.17 12.85
CA GLN A 135 19.39 -4.66 12.92
C GLN A 135 20.12 -4.49 11.58
N SER A 136 21.34 -3.93 11.62
CA SER A 136 22.25 -3.98 10.47
C SER A 136 22.78 -5.41 10.31
N GLN A 137 22.29 -6.16 9.32
CA GLN A 137 22.97 -7.40 8.94
C GLN A 137 24.09 -7.04 7.96
N THR A 138 25.32 -7.19 8.43
CA THR A 138 26.54 -7.04 7.66
C THR A 138 26.71 -8.32 6.81
N TYR A 139 26.38 -8.29 5.53
CA TYR A 139 26.59 -9.43 4.62
C TYR A 139 27.91 -9.25 3.85
N TRP A 140 28.81 -10.23 3.98
CA TRP A 140 29.99 -10.28 3.11
C TRP A 140 29.53 -10.65 1.69
N PRO A 141 29.76 -9.82 0.67
CA PRO A 141 29.53 -10.28 -0.69
C PRO A 141 30.41 -11.51 -0.91
N PHE A 142 29.82 -12.66 -1.24
CA PHE A 142 30.60 -13.80 -1.70
C PHE A 142 31.36 -13.33 -2.93
N ASN A 143 32.69 -13.22 -2.80
CA ASN A 143 33.58 -12.93 -3.91
C ASN A 143 33.23 -13.86 -5.06
N ASN A 144 32.90 -13.27 -6.21
CA ASN A 144 32.84 -13.95 -7.50
C ASN A 144 34.17 -14.70 -7.71
N PHE A 145 34.17 -15.99 -7.41
CA PHE A 145 35.17 -16.90 -7.93
C PHE A 145 34.78 -17.25 -9.37
N MET A 146 35.66 -16.83 -10.27
CA MET A 146 35.87 -17.30 -11.65
C MET A 146 35.13 -16.59 -12.80
N GLY A 147 35.95 -15.94 -13.64
CA GLY A 147 35.77 -16.00 -15.09
C GLY A 147 35.73 -14.66 -15.81
N SER A 148 36.89 -14.00 -15.95
CA SER A 148 37.08 -12.99 -16.99
C SER A 148 36.81 -13.61 -18.37
N ASN A 149 35.96 -12.99 -19.19
CA ASN A 149 36.22 -12.93 -20.62
C ASN A 149 35.76 -11.58 -21.20
N SER A 150 36.73 -10.77 -21.58
CA SER A 150 36.58 -9.55 -22.36
C SER A 150 35.95 -9.86 -23.71
N ASN A 151 35.04 -8.98 -24.18
CA ASN A 151 35.04 -8.37 -25.52
C ASN A 151 33.73 -7.60 -25.76
N ASN A 152 33.83 -6.26 -25.91
CA ASN A 152 32.99 -5.36 -26.75
C ASN A 152 31.45 -5.38 -26.57
N SER A 153 30.65 -4.33 -26.50
CA SER A 153 30.72 -2.86 -26.35
C SER A 153 29.25 -2.41 -26.26
N GLY A 154 28.92 -1.43 -25.41
CA GLY A 154 27.55 -0.92 -25.37
C GLY A 154 27.19 -0.16 -24.10
N SER A 155 27.68 1.07 -24.03
CA SER A 155 27.40 2.10 -23.02
C SER A 155 25.94 2.17 -22.53
N PHE A 156 25.75 2.03 -21.21
CA PHE A 156 24.74 2.76 -20.44
C PHE A 156 25.34 3.12 -19.08
N LEU A 157 26.26 4.08 -19.11
CA LEU A 157 26.72 4.76 -17.91
C LEU A 157 25.64 5.74 -17.46
N ASN A 158 25.07 5.47 -16.28
CA ASN A 158 24.81 6.51 -15.30
C ASN A 158 24.94 5.90 -13.89
N GLY A 159 26.11 6.11 -13.28
CA GLY A 159 26.24 6.12 -11.82
C GLY A 159 26.89 4.92 -11.13
N PHE A 160 27.78 4.15 -11.77
CA PHE A 160 28.67 3.25 -11.03
C PHE A 160 30.04 3.92 -10.81
N THR A 161 30.09 4.90 -9.90
CA THR A 161 31.37 5.33 -9.31
C THR A 161 31.93 4.16 -8.52
N GLY A 162 33.13 3.71 -8.91
CA GLY A 162 33.86 2.67 -8.20
C GLY A 162 34.01 3.00 -6.72
N GLY A 163 33.38 2.18 -5.88
CA GLY A 163 33.70 2.08 -4.47
C GLY A 163 34.45 0.77 -4.25
N ASN A 164 35.58 0.84 -3.53
CA ASN A 164 36.20 -0.30 -2.83
C ASN A 164 35.11 -1.24 -2.31
N GLY A 165 35.27 -2.56 -2.39
CA GLY A 165 34.25 -3.52 -1.92
C GLY A 165 33.68 -3.15 -0.55
N GLN A 166 32.57 -2.40 -0.55
CA GLN A 166 31.90 -1.98 0.66
C GLN A 166 30.85 -3.04 0.92
N ASN A 167 30.83 -3.51 2.16
CA ASN A 167 29.73 -4.27 2.71
C ASN A 167 28.42 -3.60 2.27
N SER A 168 27.56 -4.30 1.53
CA SER A 168 26.21 -3.80 1.30
C SER A 168 25.49 -4.03 2.62
N THR A 169 25.52 -3.02 3.49
CA THR A 169 24.79 -3.04 4.75
C THR A 169 23.32 -2.93 4.41
N GLN A 170 22.67 -4.06 4.11
CA GLN A 170 21.21 -4.08 4.05
C GLN A 170 20.72 -4.03 5.48
N ALA A 171 20.37 -2.82 5.92
CA ALA A 171 19.84 -2.60 7.24
C ALA A 171 18.43 -3.20 7.29
N CYS A 172 18.31 -4.34 7.95
CA CYS A 172 17.08 -5.09 8.03
C CYS A 172 16.19 -4.46 9.09
N GLY A 173 14.91 -4.35 8.76
CA GLY A 173 13.93 -3.61 9.51
C GLY A 173 12.57 -4.27 9.42
N HIS A 174 11.58 -3.62 10.03
CA HIS A 174 10.19 -4.02 9.97
C HIS A 174 9.31 -2.77 9.96
N TRP A 175 8.09 -2.92 9.45
CA TRP A 175 7.05 -1.90 9.50
C TRP A 175 6.39 -1.89 10.88
N VAL A 176 6.05 -0.70 11.35
CA VAL A 176 5.31 -0.40 12.59
C VAL A 176 4.24 0.65 12.30
N ASP A 177 3.06 0.53 12.91
CA ASP A 177 1.99 1.52 12.78
C ASP A 177 2.26 2.80 13.61
#